data_AF-A0A953QP14-F1
#
_entry.id   AF-A0A953QP14-F1
#
_cell.length_a   1.000
_cell.length_b   1.000
_cell.length_c   1.000
_cell.angle_alpha   90.00
_cell.angle_beta   90.00
_cell.angle_gamma   90.00
#
_symmetry.space_group_name_H-M   'P 1'
#
loop_
_entity.id
_entity.type
_entity.pdbx_description
1 polymer ?
#
loop_
_entity_poly.entity_id
_entity_poly.type
_entity_poly.pdbx_seq_one_letter_code
_entity_poly.pdbx_strand_id
1 'polypeptide(L)'
;MRGPILLFAALAMAAAPASSPVVQNEQVHYNINWPSGLSLGEAELSASSSAASANSEPRLHFGFDLDASIPGFSVTDRYRSEASGDFCSVEFQKNATHGKKKTEEKTTFDPQAGTATRETEGGGKSQIQAPQCARDALALLYYVRHELSQGRIPPPQTVYFGSTYEISVAFAGTQSIRVADKPVDADRVTASVKGPSSGISFEVFFLKDRARTPALVRVPLALGTFSMELVK
;
A
#
# COMPACT_ATOMS: atom_id res chain seq x y z
N MET A 1 4.55 62.53 29.03
CA MET A 1 4.42 61.10 29.39
C MET A 1 4.95 60.28 28.22
N ARG A 2 6.13 59.65 28.38
CA ARG A 2 6.76 58.78 27.38
C ARG A 2 6.42 57.33 27.76
N GLY A 3 5.70 56.62 26.91
CA GLY A 3 5.50 55.16 27.02
C GLY A 3 6.39 54.45 26.00
N PRO A 4 7.09 53.35 26.37
CA PRO A 4 7.87 52.59 25.41
C PRO A 4 6.94 51.63 24.64
N ILE A 5 7.06 51.64 23.31
CA ILE A 5 6.45 50.65 22.42
C ILE A 5 7.35 49.42 22.44
N LEU A 6 6.87 48.31 23.00
CA LEU A 6 7.50 47.00 22.91
C LEU A 6 7.11 46.35 21.58
N LEU A 7 8.03 46.32 20.62
CA LEU A 7 7.93 45.47 19.42
C LEU A 7 8.28 44.03 19.81
N PHE A 8 7.30 43.13 19.80
CA PHE A 8 7.55 41.69 19.79
C PHE A 8 7.81 41.25 18.35
N ALA A 9 9.07 40.93 18.04
CA ALA A 9 9.42 40.26 16.79
C ALA A 9 9.06 38.77 16.90
N ALA A 10 8.04 38.33 16.18
CA ALA A 10 7.73 36.91 16.02
C ALA A 10 8.74 36.28 15.05
N LEU A 11 9.67 35.47 15.57
CA LEU A 11 10.46 34.57 14.73
C LEU A 11 9.55 33.45 14.23
N ALA A 12 9.16 33.51 12.96
CA ALA A 12 8.63 32.36 12.25
C ALA A 12 9.78 31.37 12.04
N MET A 13 9.86 30.31 12.86
CA MET A 13 10.68 29.16 12.51
C MET A 13 10.04 28.49 11.29
N ALA A 14 10.62 28.71 10.12
CA ALA A 14 10.35 27.88 8.96
C ALA A 14 10.75 26.45 9.31
N ALA A 15 9.76 25.56 9.48
CA ALA A 15 10.02 24.14 9.59
C ALA A 15 10.76 23.70 8.31
N ALA A 16 11.95 23.13 8.47
CA ALA A 16 12.66 22.53 7.34
C ALA A 16 11.74 21.48 6.68
N PRO A 17 11.72 21.38 5.34
CA PRO A 17 10.93 20.36 4.66
C PRO A 17 11.35 19.00 5.21
N ALA A 18 10.38 18.23 5.69
CA ALA A 18 10.62 16.87 6.13
C ALA A 18 11.31 16.13 4.98
N SER A 19 12.49 15.55 5.25
CA SER A 19 13.19 14.72 4.26
C SER A 19 12.23 13.63 3.77
N SER A 20 12.03 13.55 2.46
CA SER A 20 11.16 12.54 1.87
C SER A 20 11.55 11.16 2.38
N PRO A 21 10.59 10.31 2.77
CA PRO A 21 10.89 8.99 3.29
C PRO A 21 11.65 8.18 2.25
N VAL A 22 12.93 7.93 2.51
CA VAL A 22 13.69 6.92 1.78
C VAL A 22 13.20 5.57 2.29
N VAL A 23 12.47 4.86 1.45
CA VAL A 23 12.14 3.46 1.73
C VAL A 23 13.43 2.66 1.59
N GLN A 24 13.80 1.93 2.64
CA GLN A 24 14.96 1.04 2.58
C GLN A 24 14.68 -0.04 1.53
N ASN A 25 15.70 -0.41 0.75
CA ASN A 25 15.55 -1.54 -0.16
C ASN A 25 15.14 -2.77 0.66
N GLU A 26 13.95 -3.29 0.38
CA GLU A 26 13.39 -4.45 1.06
C GLU A 26 12.82 -5.44 0.06
N GLN A 27 12.93 -6.71 0.40
CA GLN A 27 12.23 -7.83 -0.19
C GLN A 27 11.77 -8.71 0.96
N VAL A 28 10.47 -8.97 1.02
CA VAL A 28 9.82 -9.65 2.13
C VAL A 28 8.95 -10.76 1.54
N HIS A 29 9.19 -11.99 2.00
CA HIS A 29 8.51 -13.18 1.48
C HIS A 29 7.40 -13.63 2.42
N TYR A 30 6.37 -14.24 1.86
CA TYR A 30 5.18 -14.67 2.55
C TYR A 30 4.72 -16.04 2.07
N ASN A 31 4.15 -16.84 2.97
CA ASN A 31 3.37 -18.01 2.63
C ASN A 31 1.88 -17.64 2.55
N ILE A 32 1.19 -18.21 1.57
CA ILE A 32 -0.25 -18.08 1.39
C ILE A 32 -0.91 -19.34 1.91
N ASN A 33 -1.77 -19.22 2.91
CA ASN A 33 -2.32 -20.37 3.63
C ASN A 33 -3.86 -20.42 3.51
N TRP A 34 -4.38 -21.62 3.29
CA TRP A 34 -5.79 -21.96 3.44
C TRP A 34 -6.19 -21.90 4.93
N PRO A 35 -7.48 -21.72 5.28
CA PRO A 35 -7.97 -21.81 6.66
C PRO A 35 -7.48 -23.03 7.49
N SER A 36 -7.18 -24.15 6.84
CA SER A 36 -6.68 -25.36 7.49
C SER A 36 -5.18 -25.30 7.86
N GLY A 37 -4.47 -24.25 7.43
CA GLY A 37 -3.01 -24.14 7.51
C GLY A 37 -2.27 -24.75 6.32
N LEU A 38 -2.98 -25.31 5.34
CA LEU A 38 -2.35 -25.81 4.11
C LEU A 38 -1.80 -24.65 3.29
N SER A 39 -0.51 -24.69 2.95
CA SER A 39 0.07 -23.72 2.02
C SER A 39 -0.51 -23.90 0.61
N LEU A 40 -0.87 -22.77 0.00
CA LEU A 40 -1.37 -22.63 -1.35
C LEU A 40 -0.31 -22.07 -2.29
N GLY A 41 0.77 -21.51 -1.74
CA GLY A 41 1.82 -20.84 -2.49
C GLY A 41 2.45 -19.70 -1.70
N GLU A 42 2.97 -18.72 -2.43
CA GLU A 42 3.91 -17.73 -1.90
C GLU A 42 3.58 -16.34 -2.44
N ALA A 43 4.03 -15.32 -1.71
CA ALA A 43 4.04 -13.95 -2.19
C ALA A 43 5.32 -13.23 -1.77
N GLU A 44 5.65 -12.17 -2.50
CA GLU A 44 6.74 -11.25 -2.20
C GLU A 44 6.21 -9.81 -2.24
N LEU A 45 6.61 -9.02 -1.25
CA LEU A 45 6.55 -7.56 -1.30
C LEU A 45 7.96 -7.01 -1.43
N SER A 46 8.14 -6.04 -2.31
CA SER A 46 9.41 -5.37 -2.49
C SER A 46 9.25 -3.86 -2.53
N ALA A 47 10.26 -3.16 -2.02
CA ALA A 47 10.40 -1.73 -2.21
C ALA A 47 11.83 -1.33 -2.45
N SER A 48 12.00 -0.29 -3.26
CA SER A 48 13.28 0.37 -3.46
C SER A 48 13.07 1.83 -3.79
N SER A 49 14.16 2.61 -3.76
CA SER A 49 14.13 4.00 -4.19
C SER A 49 15.20 4.26 -5.23
N SER A 50 14.87 4.99 -6.29
CA SER A 50 15.88 5.57 -7.19
C SER A 50 16.23 6.98 -6.72
N ALA A 51 17.53 7.26 -6.62
CA ALA A 51 18.02 8.58 -6.25
C ALA A 51 17.57 9.65 -7.26
N ALA A 52 17.44 10.89 -6.78
CA ALA A 52 17.27 12.03 -7.65
C ALA A 52 18.47 12.13 -8.62
N SER A 53 18.21 12.44 -9.88
CA SER A 53 19.24 12.77 -10.87
C SER A 53 19.13 14.25 -11.23
N ALA A 54 20.09 14.79 -11.97
CA ALA A 54 20.05 16.19 -12.43
C ALA A 54 18.73 16.57 -13.15
N ASN A 55 17.99 15.59 -13.67
CA ASN A 55 16.76 15.78 -14.44
C ASN A 55 15.55 15.02 -13.89
N SER A 56 15.63 14.40 -12.70
CA SER A 56 14.52 13.59 -12.16
C SER A 56 14.44 13.63 -10.65
N GLU A 57 13.23 13.83 -10.14
CA GLU A 57 12.89 13.67 -8.72
C GLU A 57 13.12 12.22 -8.25
N PRO A 58 13.37 11.99 -6.95
CA PRO A 58 13.48 10.64 -6.41
C PRO A 58 12.16 9.90 -6.60
N ARG A 59 12.26 8.62 -6.95
CA ARG A 59 11.10 7.73 -7.14
C ARG A 59 11.16 6.57 -6.19
N LEU A 60 10.00 6.22 -5.66
CA LEU A 60 9.79 4.99 -4.92
C LEU A 60 9.23 3.95 -5.89
N HIS A 61 9.78 2.74 -5.82
CA HIS A 61 9.36 1.60 -6.62
C HIS A 61 8.85 0.53 -5.68
N PHE A 62 7.61 0.09 -5.88
CA PHE A 62 6.98 -0.97 -5.09
C PHE A 62 6.59 -2.15 -5.98
N GLY A 63 6.79 -3.36 -5.46
CA GLY A 63 6.43 -4.60 -6.11
C GLY A 63 5.57 -5.48 -5.22
N PHE A 64 4.63 -6.19 -5.84
CA PHE A 64 3.96 -7.33 -5.25
C PHE A 64 3.88 -8.46 -6.27
N ASP A 65 4.29 -9.63 -5.82
CA ASP A 65 4.34 -10.85 -6.60
C ASP A 65 3.64 -11.95 -5.82
N LEU A 66 2.66 -12.64 -6.41
CA LEU A 66 1.90 -13.70 -5.78
C LEU A 66 1.77 -14.87 -6.74
N ASP A 67 2.06 -16.07 -6.25
CA ASP A 67 1.75 -17.33 -6.91
C ASP A 67 1.07 -18.24 -5.91
N ALA A 68 -0.20 -18.52 -6.14
CA ALA A 68 -0.98 -19.42 -5.31
C ALA A 68 -1.85 -20.32 -6.16
N SER A 69 -2.20 -21.49 -5.65
CA SER A 69 -3.09 -22.41 -6.35
C SER A 69 -3.87 -23.30 -5.39
N ILE A 70 -5.05 -23.68 -5.84
CA ILE A 70 -5.80 -24.84 -5.36
C ILE A 70 -6.02 -25.78 -6.54
N PRO A 71 -6.37 -27.06 -6.31
CA PRO A 71 -6.66 -27.98 -7.41
C PRO A 71 -7.67 -27.39 -8.41
N GLY A 72 -7.21 -27.22 -9.66
CA GLY A 72 -8.02 -26.69 -10.76
C GLY A 72 -8.14 -25.17 -10.85
N PHE A 73 -7.50 -24.39 -9.96
CA PHE A 73 -7.55 -22.93 -10.00
C PHE A 73 -6.23 -22.30 -9.54
N SER A 74 -5.56 -21.58 -10.44
CA SER A 74 -4.32 -20.84 -10.17
C SER A 74 -4.59 -19.34 -10.02
N VAL A 75 -3.81 -18.69 -9.18
CA VAL A 75 -3.81 -17.25 -8.93
C VAL A 75 -2.38 -16.77 -9.05
N THR A 76 -2.13 -15.90 -10.04
CA THR A 76 -0.84 -15.24 -10.21
C THR A 76 -1.07 -13.75 -10.33
N ASP A 77 -0.49 -12.97 -9.43
CA ASP A 77 -0.53 -11.50 -9.46
C ASP A 77 0.88 -10.93 -9.51
N ARG A 78 1.08 -9.92 -10.35
CA ARG A 78 2.32 -9.16 -10.52
C ARG A 78 1.96 -7.70 -10.62
N TYR A 79 2.19 -6.94 -9.55
CA TYR A 79 1.87 -5.53 -9.46
C TYR A 79 3.14 -4.71 -9.30
N ARG A 80 3.20 -3.58 -9.99
CA ARG A 80 4.33 -2.64 -9.93
C ARG A 80 3.80 -1.23 -9.77
N SER A 81 4.38 -0.46 -8.87
CA SER A 81 4.01 0.94 -8.62
C SER A 81 5.26 1.81 -8.62
N GLU A 82 5.18 2.95 -9.29
CA GLU A 82 6.10 4.07 -9.15
C GLU A 82 5.38 5.21 -8.44
N ALA A 83 6.02 5.79 -7.42
CA ALA A 83 5.48 6.90 -6.65
C ALA A 83 6.53 7.99 -6.38
N SER A 84 6.07 9.19 -6.05
CA SER A 84 6.91 10.24 -5.48
C SER A 84 7.34 9.90 -4.04
N GLY A 85 8.25 10.71 -3.49
CA GLY A 85 8.67 10.61 -2.09
C GLY A 85 7.52 10.70 -1.08
N ASP A 86 6.40 11.36 -1.42
CA ASP A 86 5.21 11.49 -0.55
C ASP A 86 4.17 10.37 -0.79
N PHE A 87 4.60 9.29 -1.44
CA PHE A 87 3.77 8.15 -1.84
C PHE A 87 2.61 8.53 -2.78
N CYS A 88 2.74 9.61 -3.57
CA CYS A 88 1.78 9.92 -4.62
C CYS A 88 2.13 9.12 -5.87
N SER A 89 1.20 8.31 -6.37
CA SER A 89 1.43 7.45 -7.52
C SER A 89 1.69 8.24 -8.79
N VAL A 90 2.62 7.71 -9.58
CA VAL A 90 3.00 8.19 -10.91
C VAL A 90 2.53 7.19 -11.94
N GLU A 91 2.77 5.91 -11.68
CA GLU A 91 2.37 4.80 -12.53
C GLU A 91 2.05 3.58 -11.69
N PHE A 92 1.03 2.83 -12.11
CA PHE A 92 0.67 1.54 -11.53
C PHE A 92 0.39 0.53 -12.64
N GLN A 93 1.09 -0.59 -12.62
CA GLN A 93 0.88 -1.72 -13.51
C GLN A 93 0.33 -2.91 -12.73
N LYS A 94 -0.67 -3.56 -13.32
CA LYS A 94 -1.34 -4.68 -12.70
C LYS A 94 -1.58 -5.80 -13.69
N ASN A 95 -0.85 -6.88 -13.48
CA ASN A 95 -0.98 -8.12 -14.23
C ASN A 95 -1.52 -9.19 -13.28
N ALA A 96 -2.70 -9.71 -13.56
CA ALA A 96 -3.38 -10.69 -12.71
C ALA A 96 -3.96 -11.82 -13.56
N THR A 97 -3.74 -13.06 -13.14
CA THR A 97 -4.32 -14.26 -13.75
C THR A 97 -5.00 -15.08 -12.68
N HIS A 98 -6.34 -15.05 -12.66
CA HIS A 98 -7.17 -15.79 -11.71
C HIS A 98 -7.98 -16.84 -12.47
N GLY A 99 -7.53 -18.09 -12.43
CA GLY A 99 -8.06 -19.17 -13.25
C GLY A 99 -7.96 -18.84 -14.73
N LYS A 100 -9.12 -18.69 -15.41
CA LYS A 100 -9.19 -18.34 -16.84
C LYS A 100 -9.19 -16.83 -17.11
N LYS A 101 -9.31 -16.00 -16.07
CA LYS A 101 -9.41 -14.54 -16.22
C LYS A 101 -8.01 -13.93 -16.17
N LYS A 102 -7.57 -13.34 -17.28
CA LYS A 102 -6.37 -12.51 -17.36
C LYS A 102 -6.77 -11.03 -17.31
N THR A 103 -6.04 -10.23 -16.54
CA THR A 103 -6.13 -8.77 -16.52
C THR A 103 -4.72 -8.22 -16.66
N GLU A 104 -4.55 -7.28 -17.58
CA GLU A 104 -3.31 -6.55 -17.80
C GLU A 104 -3.70 -5.09 -18.03
N GLU A 105 -3.35 -4.26 -17.04
CA GLU A 105 -3.72 -2.85 -17.02
C GLU A 105 -2.60 -1.97 -16.49
N LYS A 106 -2.48 -0.79 -17.08
CA LYS A 106 -1.57 0.27 -16.67
C LYS A 106 -2.38 1.52 -16.35
N THR A 107 -2.06 2.17 -15.24
CA THR A 107 -2.66 3.44 -14.82
C THR A 107 -1.55 4.46 -14.66
N THR A 108 -1.63 5.58 -15.38
CA THR A 108 -0.69 6.70 -15.28
C THR A 108 -1.40 7.90 -14.67
N PHE A 109 -0.76 8.54 -13.70
CA PHE A 109 -1.35 9.65 -12.95
C PHE A 109 -0.75 10.99 -13.43
N ASP A 110 -1.62 11.96 -13.68
CA ASP A 110 -1.26 13.35 -13.99
C ASP A 110 -1.84 14.28 -12.90
N PRO A 111 -1.03 14.63 -11.89
CA PRO A 111 -1.44 15.53 -10.82
C PRO A 111 -1.82 16.94 -11.30
N GLN A 112 -1.24 17.41 -12.41
CA GLN A 112 -1.47 18.76 -12.93
C GLN A 112 -2.80 18.82 -13.67
N ALA A 113 -3.10 17.78 -14.45
CA ALA A 113 -4.40 17.63 -15.09
C ALA A 113 -5.50 17.16 -14.11
N GLY A 114 -5.13 16.67 -12.92
CA GLY A 114 -6.07 16.13 -11.93
C GLY A 114 -6.73 14.82 -12.37
N THR A 115 -6.02 13.99 -13.15
CA THR A 115 -6.59 12.77 -13.71
C THR A 115 -5.64 11.58 -13.67
N ALA A 116 -6.20 10.38 -13.72
CA ALA A 116 -5.50 9.13 -13.94
C ALA A 116 -6.01 8.48 -15.23
N THR A 117 -5.10 8.08 -16.10
CA THR A 117 -5.41 7.40 -17.36
C THR A 117 -5.13 5.92 -17.21
N ARG A 118 -6.18 5.11 -17.34
CA ARG A 118 -6.09 3.64 -17.36
C ARG A 118 -6.12 3.13 -18.79
N GLU A 119 -5.23 2.21 -19.09
CA GLU A 119 -5.09 1.52 -20.37
C GLU A 119 -5.02 0.00 -20.12
N THR A 120 -5.73 -0.78 -20.94
CA THR A 120 -5.71 -2.26 -20.87
C THR A 120 -5.09 -2.86 -22.13
N GLU A 121 -4.52 -4.06 -22.03
CA GLU A 121 -3.92 -4.78 -23.17
C GLU A 121 -4.90 -4.95 -24.35
N GLY A 122 -6.20 -5.05 -24.07
CA GLY A 122 -7.26 -5.14 -25.07
C GLY A 122 -7.67 -3.82 -25.74
N GLY A 123 -6.90 -2.73 -25.54
CA GLY A 123 -7.16 -1.43 -26.15
C GLY A 123 -8.19 -0.55 -25.43
N GLY A 124 -8.64 -0.95 -24.24
CA GLY A 124 -9.55 -0.15 -23.43
C GLY A 124 -8.80 1.02 -22.79
N LYS A 125 -9.27 2.25 -23.01
CA LYS A 125 -8.72 3.45 -22.38
C LYS A 125 -9.82 4.21 -21.64
N SER A 126 -9.55 4.61 -20.41
CA SER A 126 -10.48 5.39 -19.59
C SER A 126 -9.74 6.42 -18.76
N GLN A 127 -10.31 7.62 -18.68
CA GLN A 127 -9.80 8.68 -17.80
C GLN A 127 -10.64 8.73 -16.52
N ILE A 128 -9.96 8.83 -15.39
CA ILE A 128 -10.53 8.81 -14.05
C ILE A 128 -10.13 10.11 -13.38
N GLN A 129 -11.04 10.76 -12.67
CA GLN A 129 -10.70 11.93 -11.87
C GLN A 129 -9.82 11.52 -10.70
N ALA A 130 -8.74 12.26 -10.45
CA ALA A 130 -7.77 11.92 -9.42
C ALA A 130 -7.26 13.17 -8.69
N PRO A 131 -7.12 13.15 -7.35
CA PRO A 131 -6.52 14.25 -6.63
C PRO A 131 -5.03 14.38 -6.97
N GLN A 132 -4.43 15.52 -6.63
CA GLN A 132 -3.00 15.77 -6.86
C GLN A 132 -2.10 14.67 -6.26
N CYS A 133 -2.49 14.10 -5.13
CA CYS A 133 -1.83 12.95 -4.53
C CYS A 133 -2.77 11.75 -4.51
N ALA A 134 -2.94 11.13 -5.68
CA ALA A 134 -3.60 9.83 -5.80
C ALA A 134 -2.64 8.71 -5.35
N ARG A 135 -3.18 7.63 -4.80
CA ARG A 135 -2.41 6.44 -4.41
C ARG A 135 -3.00 5.20 -5.04
N ASP A 136 -2.17 4.39 -5.66
CA ASP A 136 -2.50 3.02 -6.00
C ASP A 136 -2.39 2.10 -4.77
N ALA A 137 -2.75 0.83 -4.94
CA ALA A 137 -2.79 -0.12 -3.83
C ALA A 137 -1.43 -0.32 -3.14
N LEU A 138 -0.32 -0.33 -3.89
CA LEU A 138 1.01 -0.53 -3.31
C LEU A 138 1.51 0.77 -2.67
N ALA A 139 1.40 1.90 -3.37
CA ALA A 139 1.75 3.20 -2.80
C ALA A 139 0.97 3.47 -1.49
N LEU A 140 -0.30 3.09 -1.44
CA LEU A 140 -1.10 3.18 -0.22
C LEU A 140 -0.61 2.26 0.89
N LEU A 141 -0.27 0.99 0.60
CA LEU A 141 0.24 0.06 1.61
C LEU A 141 1.49 0.63 2.28
N TYR A 142 2.43 1.15 1.50
CA TYR A 142 3.65 1.76 2.01
C TYR A 142 3.40 3.09 2.74
N TYR A 143 2.45 3.89 2.28
CA TYR A 143 2.00 5.07 3.01
C TYR A 143 1.40 4.72 4.38
N VAL A 144 0.56 3.69 4.48
CA VAL A 144 0.01 3.19 5.75
C VAL A 144 1.13 2.77 6.69
N ARG A 145 2.12 2.04 6.20
CA ARG A 145 3.29 1.63 7.00
C ARG A 145 4.07 2.84 7.52
N HIS A 146 4.26 3.86 6.68
CA HIS A 146 4.88 5.11 7.07
C HIS A 146 4.09 5.83 8.18
N GLU A 147 2.77 6.01 8.01
CA GLU A 147 1.91 6.64 9.02
C GLU A 147 1.94 5.89 10.36
N LEU A 148 1.85 4.55 10.33
CA LEU A 148 1.93 3.70 11.52
C LEU A 148 3.28 3.81 12.22
N SER A 149 4.38 3.98 11.48
CA SER A 149 5.71 4.20 12.06
C SER A 149 5.77 5.51 12.87
N GLN A 150 4.89 6.45 12.54
CA GLN A 150 4.74 7.74 13.22
C GLN A 150 3.56 7.76 14.20
N GLY A 151 2.96 6.60 14.48
CA GLY A 151 1.84 6.47 15.43
C GLY A 151 0.52 7.04 14.92
N ARG A 152 0.37 7.20 13.60
CA ARG A 152 -0.85 7.73 12.96
C ARG A 152 -1.60 6.65 12.20
N ILE A 153 -2.89 6.89 12.00
CA ILE A 153 -3.77 6.10 11.13
C ILE A 153 -4.22 7.04 10.00
N PRO A 154 -3.99 6.67 8.73
CA PRO A 154 -4.40 7.53 7.63
C PRO A 154 -5.93 7.63 7.56
N PRO A 155 -6.47 8.80 7.18
CA PRO A 155 -7.90 8.98 7.03
C PRO A 155 -8.44 8.12 5.87
N PRO A 156 -9.76 7.88 5.83
CA PRO A 156 -10.40 7.27 4.67
C PRO A 156 -10.07 8.03 3.39
N GLN A 157 -9.73 7.30 2.34
CA GLN A 157 -9.31 7.90 1.07
C GLN A 157 -9.69 7.01 -0.12
N THR A 158 -9.57 7.57 -1.32
CA THR A 158 -9.72 6.81 -2.57
C THR A 158 -8.40 6.19 -2.96
N VAL A 159 -8.43 4.91 -3.33
CA VAL A 159 -7.30 4.16 -3.88
C VAL A 159 -7.61 3.69 -5.30
N TYR A 160 -6.59 3.65 -6.16
CA TYR A 160 -6.71 3.36 -7.59
C TYR A 160 -6.12 1.98 -7.90
N PHE A 161 -6.94 1.06 -8.38
CA PHE A 161 -6.54 -0.32 -8.65
C PHE A 161 -7.32 -0.92 -9.84
N GLY A 162 -7.21 -0.25 -11.00
CA GLY A 162 -8.03 -0.50 -12.20
C GLY A 162 -9.41 0.16 -12.16
N SER A 163 -9.93 0.41 -10.97
CA SER A 163 -11.04 1.32 -10.71
C SER A 163 -10.78 2.08 -9.41
N THR A 164 -11.68 2.97 -9.02
CA THR A 164 -11.61 3.68 -7.74
C THR A 164 -12.25 2.84 -6.65
N TYR A 165 -11.56 2.72 -5.52
CA TYR A 165 -12.06 2.09 -4.31
C TYR A 165 -11.97 3.07 -3.15
N GLU A 166 -12.97 3.06 -2.28
CA GLU A 166 -12.90 3.74 -0.99
C GLU A 166 -12.25 2.79 0.00
N ILE A 167 -11.23 3.27 0.71
CA ILE A 167 -10.57 2.50 1.76
C ILE A 167 -10.53 3.29 3.06
N SER A 168 -10.87 2.60 4.15
CA SER A 168 -10.71 3.07 5.52
C SER A 168 -9.88 2.07 6.30
N VAL A 169 -8.95 2.58 7.10
CA VAL A 169 -8.15 1.76 8.01
C VAL A 169 -8.38 2.21 9.45
N ALA A 170 -8.35 1.27 10.38
CA ALA A 170 -8.51 1.56 11.81
C ALA A 170 -7.58 0.69 12.64
N PHE A 171 -6.98 1.29 13.68
CA PHE A 171 -6.22 0.56 14.68
C PHE A 171 -7.18 -0.22 15.59
N ALA A 172 -6.90 -1.51 15.77
CA ALA A 172 -7.75 -2.45 16.50
C ALA A 172 -7.03 -3.10 17.70
N GLY A 173 -5.93 -2.49 18.16
CA GLY A 173 -5.17 -2.92 19.34
C GLY A 173 -3.86 -3.65 19.01
N THR A 174 -3.00 -3.82 20.02
CA THR A 174 -1.84 -4.71 19.95
C THR A 174 -2.24 -6.10 20.43
N GLN A 175 -1.74 -7.14 19.77
CA GLN A 175 -1.93 -8.52 20.20
C GLN A 175 -0.71 -9.39 19.90
N SER A 176 -0.53 -10.45 20.69
CA SER A 176 0.47 -11.47 20.41
C SER A 176 -0.09 -12.45 19.37
N ILE A 177 0.59 -12.59 18.25
CA ILE A 177 0.27 -13.54 17.18
C ILE A 177 1.37 -14.58 17.02
N ARG A 178 1.07 -15.70 16.36
CA ARG A 178 2.10 -16.61 15.88
C ARG A 178 2.41 -16.31 14.41
N VAL A 179 3.70 -16.21 14.11
CA VAL A 179 4.25 -16.10 12.77
C VAL A 179 5.44 -17.05 12.70
N ALA A 180 5.43 -18.00 11.77
CA ALA A 180 6.45 -19.06 11.66
C ALA A 180 6.70 -19.76 13.01
N ASP A 181 5.61 -20.17 13.67
CA ASP A 181 5.57 -20.81 15.00
C ASP A 181 6.16 -20.00 16.17
N LYS A 182 6.53 -18.74 15.94
CA LYS A 182 7.08 -17.86 16.97
C LYS A 182 6.04 -16.85 17.42
N PRO A 183 5.81 -16.68 18.74
CA PRO A 183 4.99 -15.60 19.24
C PRO A 183 5.67 -14.25 18.95
N VAL A 184 4.91 -13.30 18.42
CA VAL A 184 5.36 -11.94 18.14
C VAL A 184 4.22 -10.96 18.43
N ASP A 185 4.54 -9.86 19.09
CA ASP A 185 3.57 -8.79 19.30
C ASP A 185 3.43 -7.94 18.04
N ALA A 186 2.19 -7.76 17.60
CA ALA A 186 1.85 -7.02 16.39
C ALA A 186 0.66 -6.08 16.62
N ASP A 187 0.67 -4.97 15.88
CA ASP A 187 -0.43 -4.00 15.85
C ASP A 187 -1.48 -4.47 14.84
N ARG A 188 -2.70 -4.74 15.32
CA ARG A 188 -3.86 -5.11 14.51
C ARG A 188 -4.42 -3.86 13.86
N VAL A 189 -4.56 -3.90 12.54
CA VAL A 189 -5.24 -2.89 11.75
C VAL A 189 -6.33 -3.57 10.94
N THR A 190 -7.54 -3.05 11.02
CA THR A 190 -8.64 -3.48 10.16
C THR A 190 -8.72 -2.55 8.96
N ALA A 191 -8.78 -3.11 7.76
CA ALA A 191 -9.01 -2.38 6.52
C ALA A 191 -10.39 -2.74 5.98
N SER A 192 -11.15 -1.74 5.54
CA SER A 192 -12.38 -1.94 4.79
C SER A 192 -12.23 -1.26 3.43
N VAL A 193 -12.52 -2.00 2.37
CA VAL A 193 -12.39 -1.58 0.98
C VAL A 193 -13.75 -1.73 0.31
N LYS A 194 -14.25 -0.66 -0.28
CA LYS A 194 -15.51 -0.63 -1.01
C LYS A 194 -15.24 -0.24 -2.46
N GLY A 195 -15.54 -1.14 -3.38
CA GLY A 195 -15.44 -0.92 -4.82
C GLY A 195 -16.80 -0.80 -5.50
N PRO A 196 -16.82 -0.71 -6.84
CA PRO A 196 -18.04 -0.50 -7.62
C PRO A 196 -19.10 -1.61 -7.46
N SER A 197 -18.66 -2.87 -7.31
CA SER A 197 -19.55 -4.03 -7.29
C SER A 197 -19.63 -4.75 -5.95
N SER A 198 -18.70 -4.50 -5.04
CA SER A 198 -18.56 -5.25 -3.79
C SER A 198 -17.67 -4.52 -2.79
N GLY A 199 -17.75 -4.91 -1.53
CA GLY A 199 -16.81 -4.50 -0.49
C GLY A 199 -16.22 -5.71 0.23
N ILE A 200 -15.05 -5.50 0.84
CA ILE A 200 -14.37 -6.49 1.68
C ILE A 200 -13.74 -5.80 2.88
N SER A 201 -13.77 -6.48 4.02
CA SER A 201 -13.00 -6.06 5.20
C SER A 201 -12.02 -7.17 5.56
N PHE A 202 -10.80 -6.79 5.89
CA PHE A 202 -9.72 -7.72 6.23
C PHE A 202 -8.83 -7.13 7.31
N GLU A 203 -7.96 -7.98 7.85
CA GLU A 203 -7.06 -7.61 8.94
C GLU A 203 -5.62 -7.67 8.48
N VAL A 204 -4.83 -6.71 8.92
CA VAL A 204 -3.38 -6.69 8.76
C VAL A 204 -2.76 -6.54 10.15
N PHE A 205 -1.75 -7.34 10.42
CA PHE A 205 -1.02 -7.33 11.68
C PHE A 205 0.38 -6.86 11.36
N PHE A 206 0.74 -5.68 11.84
CA PHE A 206 2.03 -5.06 11.57
C PHE A 206 3.01 -5.32 12.71
N LEU A 207 4.24 -5.70 12.38
CA LEU A 207 5.33 -5.73 13.36
C LEU A 207 5.57 -4.33 13.93
N LYS A 208 6.10 -4.30 15.15
CA LYS A 208 6.55 -3.07 15.83
C LYS A 208 7.99 -2.67 15.44
N ASP A 209 8.46 -3.17 14.30
CA ASP A 209 9.73 -2.74 13.74
C ASP A 209 9.60 -1.34 13.11
N ARG A 210 10.74 -0.75 12.73
CA ARG A 210 10.76 0.59 12.12
C ARG A 210 9.99 0.65 10.80
N ALA A 211 10.00 -0.44 10.04
CA ALA A 211 9.39 -0.53 8.73
C ALA A 211 7.88 -0.84 8.77
N ARG A 212 7.33 -1.12 9.96
CA ARG A 212 5.97 -1.63 10.15
C ARG A 212 5.67 -2.74 9.16
N THR A 213 6.48 -3.79 9.20
CA THR A 213 6.37 -4.91 8.25
C THR A 213 5.05 -5.65 8.47
N PRO A 214 4.24 -5.91 7.42
CA PRO A 214 3.09 -6.81 7.55
C PRO A 214 3.57 -8.19 7.99
N ALA A 215 3.12 -8.65 9.15
CA ALA A 215 3.48 -9.95 9.71
C ALA A 215 2.48 -11.02 9.28
N LEU A 216 1.21 -10.63 9.23
CA LEU A 216 0.08 -11.50 8.90
C LEU A 216 -1.03 -10.65 8.28
N VAL A 217 -1.60 -11.12 7.19
CA VAL A 217 -2.84 -10.58 6.61
C VAL A 217 -3.89 -11.67 6.67
N ARG A 218 -5.12 -11.34 7.08
CA ARG A 218 -6.27 -12.27 7.12
C ARG A 218 -7.41 -11.71 6.30
N VAL A 219 -7.78 -12.43 5.26
CA VAL A 219 -8.83 -12.01 4.32
C VAL A 219 -9.99 -13.00 4.39
N PRO A 220 -11.15 -12.61 4.96
CA PRO A 220 -12.34 -13.45 4.95
C PRO A 220 -12.95 -13.46 3.54
N LEU A 221 -12.99 -14.65 2.94
CA LEU A 221 -13.63 -14.90 1.65
C LEU A 221 -14.74 -15.95 1.83
N ALA A 222 -15.55 -16.16 0.79
CA ALA A 222 -16.70 -17.08 0.85
C ALA A 222 -16.33 -18.52 1.25
N LEU A 223 -15.11 -18.96 0.93
CA LEU A 223 -14.61 -20.30 1.24
C LEU A 223 -13.90 -20.40 2.60
N GLY A 224 -13.75 -19.28 3.31
CA GLY A 224 -13.05 -19.18 4.59
C GLY A 224 -12.07 -18.01 4.65
N THR A 225 -11.35 -17.90 5.77
CA THR A 225 -10.30 -16.89 5.96
C THR A 225 -8.96 -17.37 5.44
N PHE A 226 -8.49 -16.74 4.38
CA PHE A 226 -7.14 -16.96 3.85
C PHE A 226 -6.15 -16.10 4.60
N SER A 227 -4.91 -16.55 4.71
CA SER A 227 -3.86 -15.72 5.29
C SER A 227 -2.61 -15.63 4.42
N MET A 228 -1.97 -14.47 4.48
CA MET A 228 -0.62 -14.24 3.98
C MET A 228 0.27 -14.02 5.21
N GLU A 229 1.23 -14.91 5.45
CA GLU A 229 2.04 -14.95 6.66
C GLU A 229 3.51 -14.75 6.32
N LEU A 230 4.16 -13.84 7.04
CA LEU A 230 5.57 -13.51 6.85
C LEU A 230 6.47 -14.73 7.05
N VAL A 231 7.34 -14.99 6.07
CA VAL A 231 8.43 -15.97 6.18
C VAL A 231 9.64 -15.28 6.80
N LYS A 232 10.29 -15.93 7.76
CA LYS A 232 11.50 -15.46 8.44
C LYS A 232 12.66 -16.39 8.21
#